data_AF-A0AAJ2E7J6-F1
#
_entry.id   AF-A0AAJ2E7J6-F1
#
_cell.length_a   1.000
_cell.length_b   1.000
_cell.length_c   1.000
_cell.angle_alpha   90.00
_cell.angle_beta   90.00
_cell.angle_gamma   90.00
#
_symmetry.space_group_name_H-M   'P 1'
#
loop_
_entity.id
_entity.type
_entity.pdbx_description
1 polymer ?
#
loop_
_entity_poly.entity_id
_entity_poly.type
_entity_poly.pdbx_seq_one_letter_code
_entity_poly.pdbx_strand_id
1 'polypeptide(L)'
;MHSENAPAMTLAEMRGCGWELIVKNNLCKGYTGLFQDFSNAATSAVGEKDLRKGECLRLLAHATSMMLAPMSINEPFRPMLSLTDGRRSALPSDFSIEDLSLLASFVDFVDNPWLRARLSDLAWLTLRPPNPKFALMAINAYVTIPLRLETWIAGGDDCWRRAVSLARMLRRTAEKDLQAIESAALARFLQLDASDGFMAFWLAEFMRQNRFGTAAAYAISESPGAIAFVLGEKNEFHASRTYFEEAEHWFSAMGDKNSSAQMLANLAKAWEAEADAALSSYVPSNMVAADFYEKAIQSYRRIPGALRGQHAVEKRIAEVHEKLTRAGAGALGEMHVLRSDPIDVTEIIDRATDLVKGKAPLDALNAFVNVTRGIGAEQLRKRSEQSLKEFPLLSLFAAVYYSRDGRVIAKRPGAGPRDHGSDDHDAAVHAEMMREYRMQLGLVTQALILPALDMIRLEHRLRRADFAALAYKSPIVPADRAEMFGRGLYAGFDNDFAAALHLLVPQVEHVVRYQLKAAGAKTTNVARNGVENENGLSTLLELPELEQVFGNDLAFEMRALFCDPLGWNIRNELAHGLLNEDDCFSAGSIYAWWFCLKLVFLPFWNATQNGETADDEGPIST
;
A
#
# COMPACT_ATOMS: atom_id res chain seq x y z
N MET A 1 -21.83 -21.27 -32.10
CA MET A 1 -22.47 -21.94 -33.26
C MET A 1 -23.75 -22.58 -32.76
N HIS A 2 -24.86 -21.84 -32.81
CA HIS A 2 -26.19 -22.42 -32.67
C HIS A 2 -26.60 -22.99 -34.03
N SER A 3 -26.93 -24.27 -34.09
CA SER A 3 -27.67 -24.81 -35.23
C SER A 3 -29.15 -24.43 -35.04
N GLU A 4 -29.67 -23.59 -35.94
CA GLU A 4 -31.04 -23.07 -35.91
C GLU A 4 -32.14 -24.10 -36.24
N ASN A 5 -31.97 -25.39 -35.92
CA ASN A 5 -33.02 -26.41 -36.18
C ASN A 5 -32.98 -27.65 -35.27
N ALA A 6 -32.34 -27.58 -34.10
CA ALA A 6 -32.45 -28.66 -33.12
C ALA A 6 -33.78 -28.53 -32.31
N PRO A 7 -34.53 -29.61 -32.06
CA PRO A 7 -35.74 -29.55 -31.25
C PRO A 7 -35.43 -29.08 -29.82
N ALA A 8 -36.32 -28.26 -29.26
CA ALA A 8 -36.19 -27.74 -27.89
C ALA A 8 -36.03 -28.88 -26.86
N MET A 9 -35.16 -28.68 -25.87
CA MET A 9 -34.87 -29.64 -24.82
C MET A 9 -36.08 -29.88 -23.91
N THR A 10 -36.38 -31.15 -23.62
CA THR A 10 -37.54 -31.55 -22.83
C THR A 10 -37.15 -31.93 -21.41
N LEU A 11 -38.11 -31.82 -20.49
CA LEU A 11 -37.93 -32.23 -19.10
C LEU A 11 -37.59 -33.72 -18.96
N ALA A 12 -38.11 -34.58 -19.84
CA ALA A 12 -37.81 -36.01 -19.84
C ALA A 12 -36.33 -36.27 -20.20
N GLU A 13 -35.79 -35.53 -21.17
CA GLU A 13 -34.37 -35.61 -21.55
C GLU A 13 -33.46 -35.09 -20.43
N MET A 14 -33.81 -33.98 -19.79
CA MET A 14 -33.08 -33.47 -18.62
C MET A 14 -33.06 -34.47 -17.47
N ARG A 15 -34.17 -35.14 -17.18
CA ARG A 15 -34.23 -36.19 -16.16
C ARG A 15 -33.44 -37.45 -16.57
N GLY A 16 -33.40 -37.75 -17.87
CA GLY A 16 -32.71 -38.92 -18.41
C GLY A 16 -31.21 -38.74 -18.65
N CYS A 17 -30.65 -37.52 -18.48
CA CYS A 17 -29.26 -37.23 -18.85
C CYS A 17 -28.19 -37.83 -17.90
N GLY A 18 -28.61 -38.42 -16.77
CA GLY A 18 -27.74 -39.08 -15.80
C GLY A 18 -27.04 -38.13 -14.82
N TRP A 19 -27.61 -36.95 -14.58
CA TRP A 19 -27.08 -35.92 -13.68
C TRP A 19 -26.90 -36.43 -12.23
N GLU A 20 -27.72 -37.38 -11.78
CA GLU A 20 -27.69 -37.94 -10.43
C GLU A 20 -26.33 -38.61 -10.13
N LEU A 21 -25.76 -39.29 -11.13
CA LEU A 21 -24.47 -39.97 -10.99
C LEU A 21 -23.32 -38.97 -10.82
N ILE A 22 -23.44 -37.80 -11.46
CA ILE A 22 -22.44 -36.73 -11.43
C ILE A 22 -22.42 -36.06 -10.05
N VAL A 23 -23.59 -35.80 -9.47
CA VAL A 23 -23.71 -35.06 -8.21
C VAL A 23 -23.54 -35.91 -6.96
N LYS A 24 -23.56 -37.25 -7.08
CA LYS A 24 -23.56 -38.21 -5.95
C LYS A 24 -22.37 -38.03 -4.98
N ASN A 25 -21.21 -37.61 -5.49
CA ASN A 25 -19.98 -37.44 -4.71
C ASN A 25 -19.49 -35.97 -4.63
N ASN A 26 -20.34 -34.99 -4.97
CA ASN A 26 -19.91 -33.60 -5.19
C ASN A 26 -20.18 -32.66 -4.00
N LEU A 27 -20.73 -33.15 -2.88
CA LEU A 27 -21.12 -32.30 -1.75
C LEU A 27 -19.98 -31.43 -1.18
N CYS A 28 -18.73 -31.87 -1.31
CA CYS A 28 -17.54 -31.16 -0.79
C CYS A 28 -16.73 -30.38 -1.86
N LYS A 29 -17.11 -30.40 -3.15
CA LYS A 29 -16.33 -29.70 -4.20
C LYS A 29 -16.96 -28.38 -4.67
N GLY A 30 -18.13 -28.03 -4.15
CA GLY A 30 -18.83 -26.78 -4.47
C GLY A 30 -19.16 -26.59 -5.94
N TYR A 31 -19.41 -25.34 -6.34
CA TYR A 31 -19.81 -25.02 -7.72
C TYR A 31 -18.71 -25.25 -8.75
N THR A 32 -17.45 -24.98 -8.41
CA THR A 32 -16.30 -25.24 -9.30
C THR A 32 -16.20 -26.74 -9.62
N GLY A 33 -16.38 -27.60 -8.62
CA GLY A 33 -16.40 -29.05 -8.81
C GLY A 33 -17.59 -29.53 -9.64
N LEU A 34 -18.80 -28.99 -9.39
CA LEU A 34 -19.96 -29.30 -10.20
C LEU A 34 -19.78 -28.89 -11.67
N PHE A 35 -19.29 -27.67 -11.91
CA PHE A 35 -19.02 -27.19 -13.25
C PHE A 35 -18.05 -28.11 -14.00
N GLN A 36 -16.95 -28.50 -13.36
CA GLN A 36 -15.96 -29.39 -13.97
C GLN A 36 -16.55 -30.77 -14.27
N ASP A 37 -17.26 -31.36 -13.30
CA ASP A 37 -17.82 -32.71 -13.43
C ASP A 37 -18.93 -32.73 -14.52
N PHE A 38 -19.79 -31.71 -14.59
CA PHE A 38 -20.77 -31.57 -15.68
C PHE A 38 -20.12 -31.31 -17.04
N SER A 39 -19.08 -30.46 -17.10
CA SER A 39 -18.37 -30.16 -18.36
C SER A 39 -17.66 -31.40 -18.92
N ASN A 40 -17.03 -32.18 -18.05
CA ASN A 40 -16.40 -33.45 -18.42
C ASN A 40 -17.44 -34.44 -18.95
N ALA A 41 -18.54 -34.63 -18.22
CA ALA A 41 -19.61 -35.55 -18.62
C ALA A 41 -20.30 -35.14 -19.93
N ALA A 42 -20.50 -33.83 -20.14
CA ALA A 42 -21.02 -33.30 -21.41
C ALA A 42 -20.06 -33.59 -22.57
N THR A 43 -18.76 -33.44 -22.36
CA THR A 43 -17.73 -33.73 -23.37
C THR A 43 -17.68 -35.22 -23.69
N SER A 44 -17.72 -36.09 -22.69
CA SER A 44 -17.78 -37.55 -22.87
C SER A 44 -19.03 -37.99 -23.64
N ALA A 45 -20.22 -37.48 -23.30
CA ALA A 45 -21.46 -37.81 -24.00
C ALA A 45 -21.41 -37.42 -25.48
N VAL A 46 -20.84 -36.25 -25.81
CA VAL A 46 -20.61 -35.84 -27.21
C VAL A 46 -19.61 -36.76 -27.91
N GLY A 47 -18.54 -37.18 -27.24
CA GLY A 47 -17.58 -38.16 -27.76
C GLY A 47 -18.20 -39.54 -28.04
N GLU A 48 -19.16 -39.95 -27.21
CA GLU A 48 -19.97 -41.17 -27.38
C GLU A 48 -21.12 -41.01 -28.40
N LYS A 49 -21.21 -39.84 -29.07
CA LYS A 49 -22.25 -39.45 -30.05
C LYS A 49 -23.67 -39.31 -29.46
N ASP A 50 -23.80 -39.24 -28.14
CA ASP A 50 -25.05 -38.86 -27.47
C ASP A 50 -25.12 -37.34 -27.33
N LEU A 51 -25.43 -36.68 -28.45
CA LEU A 51 -25.44 -35.22 -28.54
C LEU A 51 -26.47 -34.59 -27.59
N ARG A 52 -27.63 -35.23 -27.44
CA ARG A 52 -28.73 -34.68 -26.64
C ARG A 52 -28.44 -34.72 -25.15
N LYS A 53 -27.86 -35.81 -24.66
CA LYS A 53 -27.32 -35.88 -23.30
C LYS A 53 -26.21 -34.85 -23.11
N GLY A 54 -25.33 -34.70 -24.09
CA GLY A 54 -24.27 -33.69 -24.09
C GLY A 54 -24.80 -32.26 -23.93
N GLU A 55 -25.89 -31.91 -24.63
CA GLU A 55 -26.57 -30.61 -24.51
C GLU A 55 -27.16 -30.40 -23.10
N CYS A 56 -27.89 -31.39 -22.57
CA CYS A 56 -28.48 -31.33 -21.22
C CYS A 56 -27.41 -31.08 -20.15
N LEU A 57 -26.32 -31.86 -20.21
CA LEU A 57 -25.22 -31.76 -19.25
C LEU A 57 -24.45 -30.43 -19.40
N ARG A 58 -24.32 -29.90 -20.62
CA ARG A 58 -23.70 -28.60 -20.87
C ARG A 58 -24.54 -27.45 -20.32
N LEU A 59 -25.87 -27.54 -20.41
CA LEU A 59 -26.76 -26.55 -19.81
C LEU A 59 -26.57 -26.50 -18.27
N LEU A 60 -26.48 -27.66 -17.63
CA LEU A 60 -26.18 -27.76 -16.18
C LEU A 60 -24.75 -27.27 -15.86
N ALA A 61 -23.77 -27.53 -16.71
CA ALA A 61 -22.42 -26.99 -16.57
C ALA A 61 -22.44 -25.45 -16.61
N HIS A 62 -23.12 -24.85 -17.60
CA HIS A 62 -23.24 -23.40 -17.68
C HIS A 62 -23.91 -22.82 -16.43
N ALA A 63 -25.01 -23.44 -15.95
CA ALA A 63 -25.72 -23.00 -14.75
C ALA A 63 -24.83 -23.03 -13.49
N THR A 64 -23.88 -23.96 -13.42
CA THR A 64 -22.95 -24.10 -12.28
C THR A 64 -21.63 -23.36 -12.45
N SER A 65 -21.37 -22.75 -13.61
CA SER A 65 -20.12 -22.02 -13.94
C SER A 65 -20.03 -20.59 -13.40
N MET A 66 -21.04 -20.13 -12.66
CA MET A 66 -21.14 -18.76 -12.14
C MET A 66 -20.68 -18.67 -10.68
N MET A 67 -19.79 -17.73 -10.36
CA MET A 67 -19.47 -17.37 -8.98
C MET A 67 -20.62 -16.62 -8.33
N LEU A 68 -20.84 -16.84 -7.04
CA LEU A 68 -21.78 -16.06 -6.25
C LEU A 68 -21.13 -14.76 -5.78
N ALA A 69 -21.89 -13.67 -5.85
CA ALA A 69 -21.60 -12.40 -5.21
C ALA A 69 -22.73 -12.12 -4.22
N PRO A 70 -22.74 -12.75 -3.03
CA PRO A 70 -23.94 -12.92 -2.20
C PRO A 70 -24.53 -11.60 -1.70
N MET A 71 -23.72 -10.55 -1.61
CA MET A 71 -24.14 -9.20 -1.18
C MET A 71 -24.81 -8.39 -2.29
N SER A 72 -24.68 -8.80 -3.56
CA SER A 72 -25.33 -8.13 -4.68
C SER A 72 -26.76 -8.64 -4.84
N ILE A 73 -27.73 -7.75 -4.66
CA ILE A 73 -29.15 -8.09 -4.82
C ILE A 73 -29.48 -8.32 -6.30
N ASN A 74 -29.00 -7.42 -7.18
CA ASN A 74 -29.38 -7.40 -8.60
C ASN A 74 -28.43 -8.21 -9.49
N GLU A 75 -27.15 -8.32 -9.11
CA GLU A 75 -26.13 -9.04 -9.86
C GLU A 75 -25.42 -10.08 -8.97
N PRO A 76 -26.14 -11.10 -8.45
CA PRO A 76 -25.59 -12.09 -7.55
C PRO A 76 -24.69 -13.13 -8.25
N PHE A 77 -24.63 -13.11 -9.58
CA PHE A 77 -23.86 -14.07 -10.37
C PHE A 77 -22.80 -13.35 -11.19
N ARG A 78 -21.54 -13.74 -11.01
CA ARG A 78 -20.39 -13.20 -11.74
C ARG A 78 -19.70 -14.29 -12.54
N PRO A 79 -18.95 -13.93 -13.60
CA PRO A 79 -18.14 -14.89 -14.31
C PRO A 79 -17.07 -15.45 -13.38
N MET A 80 -16.95 -16.77 -13.32
CA MET A 80 -15.89 -17.48 -12.62
C MET A 80 -14.53 -17.38 -13.33
N LEU A 81 -14.56 -17.34 -14.67
CA LEU A 81 -13.38 -17.19 -15.51
C LEU A 81 -13.60 -16.02 -16.47
N SER A 82 -12.61 -15.14 -16.58
CA SER A 82 -12.55 -14.09 -17.61
C SER A 82 -11.15 -14.09 -18.22
N LEU A 83 -11.06 -14.34 -19.52
CA LEU A 83 -9.82 -14.40 -20.29
C LEU A 83 -9.52 -13.03 -20.93
N THR A 84 -8.25 -12.77 -21.23
CA THR A 84 -7.78 -11.50 -21.84
C THR A 84 -8.32 -11.26 -23.24
N ASP A 85 -8.79 -12.32 -23.93
CA ASP A 85 -9.42 -12.27 -25.24
C ASP A 85 -10.95 -12.01 -25.18
N GLY A 86 -11.48 -11.72 -23.98
CA GLY A 86 -12.90 -11.41 -23.76
C GLY A 86 -13.81 -12.62 -23.56
N ARG A 87 -13.29 -13.86 -23.66
CA ARG A 87 -14.06 -15.05 -23.32
C ARG A 87 -14.29 -15.14 -21.82
N ARG A 88 -15.48 -15.56 -21.41
CA ARG A 88 -15.85 -15.72 -20.00
C ARG A 88 -16.74 -16.94 -19.76
N SER A 89 -16.84 -17.36 -18.50
CA SER A 89 -17.87 -18.30 -18.08
C SER A 89 -19.28 -17.69 -18.20
N ALA A 90 -20.31 -18.53 -18.08
CA ALA A 90 -21.70 -18.10 -18.30
C ALA A 90 -22.15 -17.02 -17.30
N LEU A 91 -23.15 -16.25 -17.70
CA LEU A 91 -23.94 -15.32 -16.89
C LEU A 91 -25.43 -15.59 -17.11
N PRO A 92 -26.32 -15.08 -16.23
CA PRO A 92 -27.77 -15.27 -16.39
C PRO A 92 -28.31 -14.78 -17.74
N SER A 93 -27.69 -13.75 -18.32
CA SER A 93 -28.02 -13.21 -19.64
C SER A 93 -27.73 -14.15 -20.81
N ASP A 94 -26.93 -15.19 -20.60
CA ASP A 94 -26.51 -16.12 -21.66
C ASP A 94 -27.50 -17.28 -21.83
N PHE A 95 -28.50 -17.40 -20.95
CA PHE A 95 -29.54 -18.43 -21.01
C PHE A 95 -30.76 -17.91 -21.78
N SER A 96 -31.32 -18.76 -22.65
CA SER A 96 -32.62 -18.47 -23.28
C SER A 96 -33.76 -18.57 -22.25
N ILE A 97 -34.92 -17.98 -22.56
CA ILE A 97 -36.10 -18.07 -21.69
C ILE A 97 -36.60 -19.53 -21.62
N GLU A 98 -36.45 -20.27 -22.71
CA GLU A 98 -36.77 -21.69 -22.82
C GLU A 98 -35.88 -22.52 -21.91
N ASP A 99 -34.57 -22.27 -21.91
CA ASP A 99 -33.61 -22.93 -21.01
C ASP A 99 -33.94 -22.66 -19.55
N LEU A 100 -34.21 -21.39 -19.20
CA LEU A 100 -34.55 -20.99 -17.84
C LEU A 100 -35.86 -21.63 -17.37
N SER A 101 -36.86 -21.70 -18.24
CA SER A 101 -38.16 -22.34 -17.95
C SER A 101 -38.00 -23.86 -17.77
N LEU A 102 -37.16 -24.49 -18.60
CA LEU A 102 -36.82 -25.90 -18.47
C LEU A 102 -36.12 -26.18 -17.13
N LEU A 103 -35.08 -25.41 -16.78
CA LEU A 103 -34.36 -25.52 -15.51
C LEU A 103 -35.29 -25.32 -14.31
N ALA A 104 -36.21 -24.35 -14.39
CA ALA A 104 -37.21 -24.09 -13.36
C ALA A 104 -38.24 -25.23 -13.20
N SER A 105 -38.57 -25.95 -14.27
CA SER A 105 -39.41 -27.16 -14.18
C SER A 105 -38.64 -28.39 -13.67
N PHE A 106 -37.33 -28.43 -13.91
CA PHE A 106 -36.45 -29.52 -13.54
C PHE A 106 -36.08 -29.51 -12.05
N VAL A 107 -36.03 -28.34 -11.41
CA VAL A 107 -35.54 -28.16 -10.03
C VAL A 107 -36.30 -28.97 -8.98
N ASP A 108 -37.58 -29.28 -9.19
CA ASP A 108 -38.38 -30.11 -8.28
C ASP A 108 -37.83 -31.57 -8.22
N PHE A 109 -37.09 -32.03 -9.24
CA PHE A 109 -36.47 -33.36 -9.29
C PHE A 109 -35.03 -33.42 -8.77
N VAL A 110 -34.44 -32.28 -8.38
CA VAL A 110 -33.02 -32.19 -8.02
C VAL A 110 -32.80 -32.29 -6.52
N ASP A 111 -32.24 -33.39 -6.03
CA ASP A 111 -32.00 -33.56 -4.58
C ASP A 111 -30.64 -33.04 -4.10
N ASN A 112 -29.69 -32.80 -5.01
CA ASN A 112 -28.39 -32.23 -4.64
C ASN A 112 -28.55 -30.76 -4.19
N PRO A 113 -28.15 -30.38 -2.96
CA PRO A 113 -28.33 -29.03 -2.42
C PRO A 113 -27.78 -27.91 -3.31
N TRP A 114 -26.54 -28.08 -3.79
CA TRP A 114 -25.85 -27.07 -4.58
C TRP A 114 -26.57 -26.84 -5.91
N LEU A 115 -26.88 -27.92 -6.63
CA LEU A 115 -27.56 -27.79 -7.91
C LEU A 115 -28.99 -27.25 -7.74
N ARG A 116 -29.76 -27.77 -6.77
CA ARG A 116 -31.12 -27.28 -6.51
C ARG A 116 -31.13 -25.80 -6.15
N ALA A 117 -30.20 -25.36 -5.31
CA ALA A 117 -30.09 -23.96 -4.92
C ALA A 117 -29.77 -23.07 -6.12
N ARG A 118 -28.77 -23.44 -6.93
CA ARG A 118 -28.37 -22.68 -8.11
C ARG A 118 -29.50 -22.51 -9.12
N LEU A 119 -30.18 -23.60 -9.46
CA LEU A 119 -31.27 -23.57 -10.43
C LEU A 119 -32.46 -22.75 -9.91
N SER A 120 -32.78 -22.88 -8.61
CA SER A 120 -33.84 -22.10 -7.97
C SER A 120 -33.51 -20.60 -7.92
N ASP A 121 -32.28 -20.23 -7.55
CA ASP A 121 -31.86 -18.83 -7.47
C ASP A 121 -31.78 -18.19 -8.88
N LEU A 122 -31.32 -18.93 -9.88
CA LEU A 122 -31.34 -18.49 -11.28
C LEU A 122 -32.77 -18.25 -11.75
N ALA A 123 -33.69 -19.19 -11.51
CA ALA A 123 -35.11 -19.05 -11.85
C ALA A 123 -35.76 -17.85 -11.15
N TRP A 124 -35.47 -17.63 -9.87
CA TRP A 124 -35.93 -16.46 -9.12
C TRP A 124 -35.43 -15.14 -9.72
N LEU A 125 -34.16 -15.08 -10.09
CA LEU A 125 -33.54 -13.88 -10.63
C LEU A 125 -34.11 -13.50 -12.01
N THR A 126 -34.29 -14.48 -12.90
CA THR A 126 -34.51 -14.22 -14.33
C THR A 126 -35.97 -14.37 -14.79
N LEU A 127 -36.75 -15.30 -14.24
CA LEU A 127 -38.11 -15.55 -14.73
C LEU A 127 -39.09 -14.45 -14.32
N ARG A 128 -40.01 -14.14 -15.22
CA ARG A 128 -41.06 -13.13 -15.01
C ARG A 128 -42.44 -13.69 -15.36
N PRO A 129 -43.48 -13.41 -14.54
CA PRO A 129 -43.44 -12.68 -13.27
C PRO A 129 -42.68 -13.45 -12.17
N PRO A 130 -42.11 -12.75 -11.16
CA PRO A 130 -41.33 -13.40 -10.11
C PRO A 130 -42.20 -14.35 -9.28
N ASN A 131 -41.72 -15.57 -9.05
CA ASN A 131 -42.38 -16.56 -8.21
C ASN A 131 -41.58 -16.81 -6.93
N PRO A 132 -42.07 -16.37 -5.75
CA PRO A 132 -41.37 -16.54 -4.47
C PRO A 132 -41.03 -17.98 -4.10
N LYS A 133 -41.73 -18.98 -4.69
CA LYS A 133 -41.40 -20.41 -4.53
C LYS A 133 -39.92 -20.67 -4.81
N PHE A 134 -39.37 -20.10 -5.89
CA PHE A 134 -37.98 -20.35 -6.27
C PHE A 134 -36.97 -19.72 -5.31
N ALA A 135 -37.24 -18.53 -4.78
CA ALA A 135 -36.39 -17.96 -3.74
C ALA A 135 -36.40 -18.79 -2.45
N LEU A 136 -37.58 -19.28 -2.03
CA LEU A 136 -37.69 -20.17 -0.86
C LEU A 136 -36.99 -21.52 -1.09
N MET A 137 -37.11 -22.11 -2.29
CA MET A 137 -36.38 -23.32 -2.65
C MET A 137 -34.87 -23.10 -2.63
N ALA A 138 -34.39 -21.95 -3.13
CA ALA A 138 -32.99 -21.59 -3.08
C ALA A 138 -32.49 -21.47 -1.64
N ILE A 139 -33.20 -20.74 -0.77
CA ILE A 139 -32.88 -20.60 0.66
C ILE A 139 -32.79 -21.99 1.30
N ASN A 140 -33.84 -22.81 1.17
CA ASN A 140 -33.91 -24.13 1.78
C ASN A 140 -32.83 -25.08 1.27
N ALA A 141 -32.41 -24.96 0.01
CA ALA A 141 -31.32 -25.76 -0.53
C ALA A 141 -29.95 -25.25 -0.05
N TYR A 142 -29.69 -23.94 -0.07
CA TYR A 142 -28.42 -23.36 0.38
C TYR A 142 -28.11 -23.72 1.84
N VAL A 143 -29.10 -23.66 2.73
CA VAL A 143 -28.90 -23.91 4.18
C VAL A 143 -28.71 -25.38 4.54
N THR A 144 -28.92 -26.29 3.59
CA THR A 144 -28.62 -27.72 3.78
C THR A 144 -27.16 -28.05 3.48
N ILE A 145 -26.40 -27.12 2.88
CA ILE A 145 -24.96 -27.27 2.72
C ILE A 145 -24.32 -27.26 4.12
N PRO A 146 -23.60 -28.34 4.52
CA PRO A 146 -23.07 -28.45 5.88
C PRO A 146 -22.17 -27.28 6.28
N LEU A 147 -22.25 -26.85 7.53
CA LEU A 147 -21.34 -25.88 8.13
C LEU A 147 -20.05 -26.57 8.63
N ARG A 148 -19.22 -27.02 7.69
CA ARG A 148 -17.91 -27.65 7.92
C ARG A 148 -16.82 -26.90 7.16
N LEU A 149 -15.58 -27.11 7.57
CA LEU A 149 -14.43 -26.44 6.96
C LEU A 149 -14.37 -26.66 5.45
N GLU A 150 -14.51 -27.90 4.99
CA GLU A 150 -14.36 -28.28 3.58
C GLU A 150 -15.44 -27.68 2.69
N THR A 151 -16.68 -27.63 3.17
CA THR A 151 -17.81 -27.07 2.43
C THR A 151 -17.82 -25.55 2.47
N TRP A 152 -17.36 -24.94 3.57
CA TRP A 152 -17.24 -23.49 3.71
C TRP A 152 -16.25 -22.93 2.68
N ILE A 153 -15.03 -23.47 2.63
CA ILE A 153 -13.99 -23.02 1.68
C ILE A 153 -14.33 -23.33 0.22
N ALA A 154 -15.22 -24.29 -0.04
CA ALA A 154 -15.69 -24.64 -1.39
C ALA A 154 -16.81 -23.70 -1.91
N GLY A 155 -17.06 -22.57 -1.25
CA GLY A 155 -18.12 -21.60 -1.60
C GLY A 155 -19.44 -21.80 -0.84
N GLY A 156 -19.41 -22.59 0.24
CA GLY A 156 -20.57 -22.75 1.13
C GLY A 156 -20.85 -21.46 1.91
N ASP A 157 -19.82 -20.69 2.21
CA ASP A 157 -19.95 -19.36 2.82
C ASP A 157 -20.82 -18.42 1.96
N ASP A 158 -20.54 -18.34 0.66
CA ASP A 158 -21.32 -17.57 -0.31
C ASP A 158 -22.78 -18.06 -0.37
N CYS A 159 -22.99 -19.37 -0.31
CA CYS A 159 -24.32 -19.97 -0.29
C CYS A 159 -25.13 -19.54 0.92
N TRP A 160 -24.54 -19.64 2.13
CA TRP A 160 -25.20 -19.23 3.37
C TRP A 160 -25.46 -17.72 3.39
N ARG A 161 -24.51 -16.90 2.93
CA ARG A 161 -24.69 -15.44 2.79
C ARG A 161 -25.80 -15.09 1.79
N ARG A 162 -25.87 -15.80 0.67
CA ARG A 162 -26.94 -15.63 -0.32
C ARG A 162 -28.31 -16.02 0.24
N ALA A 163 -28.39 -17.10 1.01
CA ALA A 163 -29.62 -17.51 1.70
C ALA A 163 -30.14 -16.40 2.62
N VAL A 164 -29.26 -15.77 3.40
CA VAL A 164 -29.63 -14.62 4.24
C VAL A 164 -30.11 -13.43 3.40
N SER A 165 -29.41 -13.11 2.30
CA SER A 165 -29.82 -12.03 1.39
C SER A 165 -31.23 -12.27 0.83
N LEU A 166 -31.49 -13.49 0.33
CA LEU A 166 -32.80 -13.87 -0.21
C LEU A 166 -33.90 -13.80 0.87
N ALA A 167 -33.63 -14.32 2.08
CA ALA A 167 -34.57 -14.28 3.18
C ALA A 167 -34.94 -12.83 3.56
N ARG A 168 -33.95 -11.94 3.62
CA ARG A 168 -34.16 -10.50 3.86
C ARG A 168 -34.96 -9.82 2.75
N MET A 169 -34.72 -10.19 1.47
CA MET A 169 -35.50 -9.67 0.35
C MET A 169 -36.98 -10.06 0.45
N LEU A 170 -37.27 -11.29 0.87
CA LEU A 170 -38.63 -11.82 1.01
C LEU A 170 -39.36 -11.33 2.28
N ARG A 171 -38.64 -10.74 3.25
CA ARG A 171 -39.19 -10.18 4.50
C ARG A 171 -40.07 -11.22 5.24
N ARG A 172 -41.33 -10.88 5.54
CA ARG A 172 -42.27 -11.73 6.29
C ARG A 172 -42.45 -13.12 5.69
N THR A 173 -42.30 -13.27 4.36
CA THR A 173 -42.46 -14.56 3.68
C THR A 173 -41.37 -15.56 4.07
N ALA A 174 -40.17 -15.11 4.42
CA ALA A 174 -39.03 -15.96 4.77
C ALA A 174 -38.51 -15.72 6.20
N GLU A 175 -39.36 -15.19 7.09
CA GLU A 175 -38.98 -14.87 8.47
C GLU A 175 -38.56 -16.12 9.25
N LYS A 176 -39.29 -17.22 9.07
CA LYS A 176 -38.96 -18.52 9.69
C LYS A 176 -37.65 -19.08 9.16
N ASP A 177 -37.37 -18.91 7.86
CA ASP A 177 -36.13 -19.38 7.25
C ASP A 177 -34.93 -18.59 7.78
N LEU A 178 -35.07 -17.27 7.97
CA LEU A 178 -34.04 -16.44 8.58
C LEU A 178 -33.72 -16.86 10.02
N GLN A 179 -34.75 -17.15 10.83
CA GLN A 179 -34.59 -17.67 12.19
C GLN A 179 -33.93 -19.06 12.20
N ALA A 180 -34.26 -19.91 11.23
CA ALA A 180 -33.64 -21.23 11.08
C ALA A 180 -32.16 -21.13 10.70
N ILE A 181 -31.79 -20.20 9.81
CA ILE A 181 -30.40 -19.90 9.46
C ILE A 181 -29.60 -19.49 10.70
N GLU A 182 -30.12 -18.52 11.46
CA GLU A 182 -29.50 -18.06 12.70
C GLU A 182 -29.31 -19.20 13.70
N SER A 183 -30.35 -20.00 13.91
CA SER A 183 -30.34 -21.13 14.85
C SER A 183 -29.32 -22.20 14.44
N ALA A 184 -29.24 -22.53 13.15
CA ALA A 184 -28.29 -23.52 12.64
C ALA A 184 -26.83 -23.04 12.75
N ALA A 185 -26.57 -21.78 12.42
CA ALA A 185 -25.25 -21.18 12.56
C ALA A 185 -24.80 -21.16 14.03
N LEU A 186 -25.68 -20.73 14.95
CA LEU A 186 -25.39 -20.72 16.38
C LEU A 186 -25.18 -22.13 16.94
N ALA A 187 -26.05 -23.08 16.59
CA ALA A 187 -25.93 -24.45 17.05
C ALA A 187 -24.62 -25.11 16.60
N ARG A 188 -24.17 -24.86 15.36
CA ARG A 188 -22.86 -25.34 14.90
C ARG A 188 -21.73 -24.63 15.63
N PHE A 189 -21.81 -23.31 15.77
CA PHE A 189 -20.76 -22.52 16.42
C PHE A 189 -20.46 -23.01 17.85
N LEU A 190 -21.49 -23.32 18.63
CA LEU A 190 -21.34 -23.80 20.02
C LEU A 190 -20.70 -25.20 20.14
N GLN A 191 -20.50 -25.90 19.03
CA GLN A 191 -19.85 -27.22 18.98
C GLN A 191 -18.39 -27.14 18.49
N LEU A 192 -17.91 -25.95 18.13
CA LEU A 192 -16.57 -25.77 17.58
C LEU A 192 -15.55 -25.52 18.68
N ASP A 193 -14.34 -26.04 18.46
CA ASP A 193 -13.19 -25.75 19.31
C ASP A 193 -11.94 -25.44 18.47
N ALA A 194 -10.78 -25.35 19.13
CA ALA A 194 -9.52 -25.01 18.47
C ALA A 194 -9.07 -26.05 17.42
N SER A 195 -9.63 -27.26 17.39
CA SER A 195 -9.32 -28.30 16.41
C SER A 195 -10.05 -28.11 15.07
N ASP A 196 -11.11 -27.30 15.02
CA ASP A 196 -11.87 -26.99 13.80
C ASP A 196 -11.22 -25.89 12.91
N GLY A 197 -9.96 -25.51 13.19
CA GLY A 197 -9.23 -24.52 12.42
C GLY A 197 -9.88 -23.13 12.46
N PHE A 198 -10.11 -22.51 11.30
CA PHE A 198 -10.76 -21.19 11.17
C PHE A 198 -12.29 -21.22 11.16
N MET A 199 -12.91 -22.40 11.29
CA MET A 199 -14.36 -22.53 11.14
C MET A 199 -15.13 -21.73 12.21
N ALA A 200 -14.66 -21.73 13.46
CA ALA A 200 -15.30 -20.96 14.53
C ALA A 200 -15.21 -19.46 14.26
N PHE A 201 -14.05 -18.98 13.79
CA PHE A 201 -13.86 -17.59 13.38
C PHE A 201 -14.83 -17.20 12.26
N TRP A 202 -14.89 -17.97 11.17
CA TRP A 202 -15.74 -17.65 10.03
C TRP A 202 -17.23 -17.65 10.38
N LEU A 203 -17.67 -18.56 11.26
CA LEU A 203 -19.05 -18.57 11.75
C LEU A 203 -19.35 -17.40 12.70
N ALA A 204 -18.43 -17.06 13.60
CA ALA A 204 -18.56 -15.87 14.43
C ALA A 204 -18.66 -14.60 13.56
N GLU A 205 -17.79 -14.46 12.56
CA GLU A 205 -17.81 -13.33 11.64
C GLU A 205 -19.11 -13.28 10.83
N PHE A 206 -19.54 -14.41 10.27
CA PHE A 206 -20.81 -14.53 9.56
C PHE A 206 -22.00 -14.11 10.42
N MET A 207 -22.06 -14.57 11.67
CA MET A 207 -23.11 -14.18 12.60
C MET A 207 -23.06 -12.69 12.92
N ARG A 208 -21.87 -12.12 13.16
CA ARG A 208 -21.68 -10.70 13.50
C ARG A 208 -22.15 -9.79 12.38
N GLN A 209 -21.70 -10.05 11.15
CA GLN A 209 -22.06 -9.28 9.97
C GLN A 209 -23.58 -9.31 9.71
N ASN A 210 -24.26 -10.37 10.15
CA ASN A 210 -25.69 -10.54 10.00
C ASN A 210 -26.53 -10.18 11.25
N ARG A 211 -25.87 -9.78 12.35
CA ARG A 211 -26.50 -9.53 13.66
C ARG A 211 -27.28 -10.72 14.19
N PHE A 212 -26.78 -11.93 13.94
CA PHE A 212 -27.31 -13.18 14.49
C PHE A 212 -26.74 -13.45 15.87
N GLY A 213 -27.46 -14.24 16.67
CA GLY A 213 -27.00 -14.70 17.97
C GLY A 213 -26.92 -13.61 19.03
N THR A 214 -27.64 -12.48 18.87
CA THR A 214 -27.59 -11.35 19.81
C THR A 214 -27.94 -11.75 21.25
N ALA A 215 -28.85 -12.71 21.44
CA ALA A 215 -29.18 -13.27 22.74
C ALA A 215 -28.05 -14.13 23.36
N ALA A 216 -27.16 -14.67 22.53
CA ALA A 216 -26.01 -15.48 22.93
C ALA A 216 -24.68 -14.74 22.72
N ALA A 217 -24.71 -13.42 22.50
CA ALA A 217 -23.55 -12.65 22.05
C ALA A 217 -22.36 -12.77 23.01
N TYR A 218 -22.59 -12.88 24.32
CA TYR A 218 -21.51 -13.09 25.30
C TYR A 218 -20.79 -14.43 25.07
N ALA A 219 -21.52 -15.54 24.92
CA ALA A 219 -20.94 -16.85 24.62
C ALA A 219 -20.21 -16.87 23.28
N ILE A 220 -20.74 -16.15 22.28
CA ILE A 220 -20.10 -15.97 20.96
C ILE A 220 -18.81 -15.14 21.08
N SER A 221 -18.72 -14.23 22.05
CA SER A 221 -17.54 -13.39 22.27
C SER A 221 -16.43 -14.11 23.05
N GLU A 222 -16.80 -14.89 24.07
CA GLU A 222 -15.84 -15.60 24.91
C GLU A 222 -15.17 -16.78 24.19
N SER A 223 -15.92 -17.54 23.40
CA SER A 223 -15.40 -18.74 22.72
C SER A 223 -14.19 -18.45 21.80
N PRO A 224 -14.22 -17.44 20.91
CA PRO A 224 -13.08 -17.03 20.10
C PRO A 224 -11.87 -16.64 20.97
N GLY A 225 -12.08 -15.92 22.08
CA GLY A 225 -11.01 -15.57 23.01
C GLY A 225 -10.35 -16.80 23.65
N ALA A 226 -11.14 -17.79 24.05
CA ALA A 226 -10.63 -19.05 24.61
C ALA A 226 -9.84 -19.87 23.56
N ILE A 227 -10.38 -19.97 22.33
CA ILE A 227 -9.69 -20.62 21.21
C ILE A 227 -8.36 -19.93 20.91
N ALA A 228 -8.34 -18.59 20.91
CA ALA A 228 -7.14 -17.80 20.67
C ALA A 228 -6.01 -18.12 21.66
N PHE A 229 -6.33 -18.30 22.95
CA PHE A 229 -5.34 -18.69 23.95
C PHE A 229 -4.73 -20.07 23.66
N VAL A 230 -5.56 -21.08 23.39
CA VAL A 230 -5.10 -22.44 23.09
C VAL A 230 -4.20 -22.46 21.85
N LEU A 231 -4.56 -21.71 20.81
CA LEU A 231 -3.75 -21.59 19.59
C LEU A 231 -2.43 -20.88 19.84
N GLY A 232 -2.43 -19.86 20.70
CA GLY A 232 -1.21 -19.15 21.11
C GLY A 232 -0.22 -20.06 21.83
N GLU A 233 -0.69 -20.93 22.73
CA GLU A 233 0.17 -21.92 23.41
C GLU A 233 0.78 -22.95 22.45
N LYS A 234 0.11 -23.22 21.33
CA LYS A 234 0.63 -24.07 20.24
C LYS A 234 1.54 -23.33 19.25
N ASN A 235 1.82 -22.05 19.47
CA ASN A 235 2.53 -21.17 18.54
C ASN A 235 1.82 -20.98 17.18
N GLU A 236 0.50 -21.19 17.12
CA GLU A 236 -0.34 -20.89 15.95
C GLU A 236 -0.74 -19.40 15.98
N PHE A 237 0.27 -18.53 15.96
CA PHE A 237 0.13 -17.11 16.28
C PHE A 237 -0.83 -16.35 15.35
N HIS A 238 -0.79 -16.62 14.04
CA HIS A 238 -1.69 -15.97 13.09
C HIS A 238 -3.16 -16.26 13.42
N ALA A 239 -3.51 -17.53 13.63
CA ALA A 239 -4.86 -17.93 14.00
C ALA A 239 -5.26 -17.35 15.36
N SER A 240 -4.38 -17.44 16.37
CA SER A 240 -4.60 -16.85 17.70
C SER A 240 -5.01 -15.37 17.61
N ARG A 241 -4.28 -14.57 16.82
CA ARG A 241 -4.60 -13.15 16.63
C ARG A 241 -5.93 -12.92 15.95
N THR A 242 -6.23 -13.65 14.87
CA THR A 242 -7.52 -13.54 14.17
C THR A 242 -8.69 -13.80 15.11
N TYR A 243 -8.56 -14.79 16.00
CA TYR A 243 -9.58 -15.08 17.00
C TYR A 243 -9.70 -13.99 18.09
N PHE A 244 -8.59 -13.41 18.56
CA PHE A 244 -8.65 -12.25 19.48
C PHE A 244 -9.30 -11.02 18.83
N GLU A 245 -9.01 -10.73 17.56
CA GLU A 245 -9.64 -9.62 16.83
C GLU A 245 -11.14 -9.83 16.67
N GLU A 246 -11.59 -11.04 16.33
CA GLU A 246 -13.03 -11.28 16.21
C GLU A 246 -13.74 -11.23 17.56
N ALA A 247 -13.13 -11.75 18.63
CA ALA A 247 -13.64 -11.59 20.00
C ALA A 247 -13.80 -10.10 20.35
N GLU A 248 -12.80 -9.27 20.03
CA GLU A 248 -12.82 -7.83 20.25
C GLU A 248 -13.99 -7.16 19.52
N HIS A 249 -14.18 -7.47 18.23
CA HIS A 249 -15.29 -6.94 17.45
C HIS A 249 -16.65 -7.26 18.05
N TRP A 250 -16.82 -8.47 18.60
CA TRP A 250 -18.06 -8.87 19.27
C TRP A 250 -18.28 -8.12 20.59
N PHE A 251 -17.27 -8.05 21.47
CA PHE A 251 -17.36 -7.27 22.71
C PHE A 251 -17.64 -5.78 22.44
N SER A 252 -16.99 -5.22 21.43
CA SER A 252 -17.22 -3.85 20.98
C SER A 252 -18.66 -3.64 20.47
N ALA A 253 -19.19 -4.57 19.68
CA ALA A 253 -20.56 -4.53 19.19
C ALA A 253 -21.62 -4.62 20.31
N MET A 254 -21.31 -5.31 21.42
CA MET A 254 -22.14 -5.35 22.62
C MET A 254 -22.01 -4.10 23.52
N GLY A 255 -21.00 -3.25 23.27
CA GLY A 255 -20.67 -2.13 24.13
C GLY A 255 -19.87 -2.50 25.39
N ASP A 256 -19.37 -3.74 25.51
CA ASP A 256 -18.51 -4.17 26.59
C ASP A 256 -17.05 -3.72 26.34
N LYS A 257 -16.78 -2.49 26.76
CA LYS A 257 -15.46 -1.85 26.58
C LYS A 257 -14.35 -2.54 27.36
N ASN A 258 -14.65 -3.16 28.50
CA ASN A 258 -13.63 -3.81 29.33
C ASN A 258 -13.12 -5.09 28.66
N SER A 259 -14.04 -5.93 28.20
CA SER A 259 -13.69 -7.18 27.51
C SER A 259 -13.05 -6.91 26.14
N SER A 260 -13.53 -5.91 25.39
CA SER A 260 -12.87 -5.45 24.15
C SER A 260 -11.43 -4.98 24.41
N ALA A 261 -11.21 -4.14 25.43
CA ALA A 261 -9.86 -3.70 25.80
C ALA A 261 -8.95 -4.87 26.24
N GLN A 262 -9.50 -5.86 26.95
CA GLN A 262 -8.78 -7.08 27.30
C GLN A 262 -8.37 -7.89 26.06
N MET A 263 -9.24 -8.01 25.06
CA MET A 263 -8.91 -8.70 23.80
C MET A 263 -7.83 -7.95 23.01
N LEU A 264 -7.88 -6.61 22.95
CA LEU A 264 -6.81 -5.80 22.35
C LEU A 264 -5.47 -6.00 23.06
N ALA A 265 -5.47 -6.06 24.39
CA ALA A 265 -4.26 -6.33 25.17
C ALA A 265 -3.71 -7.73 24.90
N ASN A 266 -4.58 -8.73 24.72
CA ASN A 266 -4.16 -10.10 24.37
C ASN A 266 -3.65 -10.19 22.93
N LEU A 267 -4.29 -9.51 21.99
CA LEU A 267 -3.83 -9.37 20.60
C LEU A 267 -2.41 -8.77 20.55
N ALA A 268 -2.17 -7.71 21.31
CA ALA A 268 -0.84 -7.10 21.42
C ALA A 268 0.21 -8.10 21.94
N LYS A 269 -0.11 -8.85 23.00
CA LYS A 269 0.78 -9.91 23.52
C LYS A 269 1.04 -11.03 22.52
N ALA A 270 0.03 -11.41 21.73
CA ALA A 270 0.20 -12.42 20.68
C ALA A 270 1.15 -11.94 19.56
N TRP A 271 1.12 -10.63 19.22
CA TRP A 271 2.13 -10.03 18.34
C TRP A 271 3.53 -10.05 18.98
N GLU A 272 3.66 -9.69 20.26
CA GLU A 272 4.94 -9.76 20.97
C GLU A 272 5.50 -11.20 21.01
N ALA A 273 4.65 -12.19 21.26
CA ALA A 273 5.06 -13.59 21.32
C ALA A 273 5.56 -14.10 19.97
N GLU A 274 4.90 -13.73 18.86
CA GLU A 274 5.41 -14.10 17.53
C GLU A 274 6.70 -13.36 17.18
N ALA A 275 6.85 -12.10 17.60
CA ALA A 275 8.10 -11.36 17.43
C ALA A 275 9.27 -12.04 18.19
N ASP A 276 9.04 -12.41 19.44
CA ASP A 276 10.01 -13.14 20.27
C ASP A 276 10.34 -14.52 19.65
N ALA A 277 9.34 -15.21 19.07
CA ALA A 277 9.52 -16.48 18.37
C ALA A 277 10.31 -16.32 17.05
N ALA A 278 10.09 -15.24 16.30
CA ALA A 278 10.83 -14.95 15.07
C ALA A 278 12.34 -14.78 15.35
N LEU A 279 12.71 -14.15 16.46
CA LEU A 279 14.09 -14.03 16.92
C LEU A 279 14.69 -15.35 17.41
N SER A 280 13.87 -16.25 17.92
CA SER A 280 14.29 -17.53 18.49
C SER A 280 14.22 -18.69 17.49
N SER A 281 13.82 -18.42 16.25
CA SER A 281 13.65 -19.43 15.20
C SER A 281 15.00 -19.93 14.65
N TYR A 282 14.98 -21.00 13.85
CA TYR A 282 16.19 -21.56 13.24
C TYR A 282 16.93 -20.55 12.35
N VAL A 283 16.19 -19.66 11.67
CA VAL A 283 16.73 -18.51 10.95
C VAL A 283 16.13 -17.27 11.59
N PRO A 284 16.79 -16.70 12.62
CA PRO A 284 16.32 -15.48 13.28
C PRO A 284 16.06 -14.37 12.26
N SER A 285 14.95 -13.66 12.42
CA SER A 285 14.69 -12.45 11.65
C SER A 285 14.27 -11.30 12.55
N ASN A 286 15.22 -10.39 12.75
CA ASN A 286 15.05 -9.11 13.38
C ASN A 286 14.12 -8.20 12.58
N MET A 287 14.16 -8.28 11.25
CA MET A 287 13.24 -7.51 10.41
C MET A 287 11.77 -7.92 10.64
N VAL A 288 11.47 -9.22 10.71
CA VAL A 288 10.12 -9.73 11.02
C VAL A 288 9.74 -9.38 12.46
N ALA A 289 10.65 -9.57 13.42
CA ALA A 289 10.40 -9.23 14.82
C ALA A 289 10.09 -7.73 15.01
N ALA A 290 10.82 -6.84 14.34
CA ALA A 290 10.58 -5.40 14.38
C ALA A 290 9.17 -5.05 13.85
N ASP A 291 8.73 -5.64 12.74
CA ASP A 291 7.37 -5.44 12.21
C ASP A 291 6.30 -5.90 13.23
N PHE A 292 6.52 -7.04 13.88
CA PHE A 292 5.56 -7.58 14.85
C PHE A 292 5.53 -6.79 16.17
N TYR A 293 6.67 -6.31 16.68
CA TYR A 293 6.68 -5.39 17.83
C TYR A 293 5.98 -4.07 17.51
N GLU A 294 6.13 -3.55 16.30
CA GLU A 294 5.41 -2.35 15.85
C GLU A 294 3.89 -2.60 15.87
N LYS A 295 3.43 -3.72 15.33
CA LYS A 295 2.00 -4.13 15.37
C LYS A 295 1.49 -4.33 16.80
N ALA A 296 2.30 -4.85 17.71
CA ALA A 296 1.96 -4.94 19.13
C ALA A 296 1.72 -3.54 19.74
N ILE A 297 2.60 -2.58 19.47
CA ILE A 297 2.44 -1.19 19.93
C ILE A 297 1.15 -0.57 19.37
N GLN A 298 0.86 -0.76 18.08
CA GLN A 298 -0.39 -0.25 17.49
C GLN A 298 -1.63 -0.89 18.13
N SER A 299 -1.56 -2.19 18.45
CA SER A 299 -2.64 -2.93 19.11
C SER A 299 -2.90 -2.40 20.52
N TYR A 300 -1.85 -2.11 21.29
CA TYR A 300 -1.99 -1.42 22.58
C TYR A 300 -2.57 0.00 22.45
N ARG A 301 -2.20 0.76 21.42
CA ARG A 301 -2.71 2.13 21.20
C ARG A 301 -4.21 2.18 20.90
N ARG A 302 -4.79 1.11 20.35
CA ARG A 302 -6.24 0.95 20.13
C ARG A 302 -7.04 0.91 21.44
N ILE A 303 -6.41 0.59 22.57
CA ILE A 303 -7.10 0.53 23.87
C ILE A 303 -7.57 1.95 24.27
N PRO A 304 -8.87 2.13 24.61
CA PRO A 304 -9.42 3.42 25.00
C PRO A 304 -8.66 4.04 26.18
N GLY A 305 -8.42 5.35 26.13
CA GLY A 305 -7.64 6.09 27.14
C GLY A 305 -8.06 5.82 28.59
N ALA A 306 -9.36 5.73 28.85
CA ALA A 306 -9.92 5.45 30.18
C ALA A 306 -9.54 4.07 30.75
N LEU A 307 -9.22 3.09 29.89
CA LEU A 307 -8.88 1.71 30.27
C LEU A 307 -7.38 1.43 30.19
N ARG A 308 -6.57 2.38 29.71
CA ARG A 308 -5.11 2.18 29.57
C ARG A 308 -4.41 1.90 30.90
N GLY A 309 -4.90 2.48 32.00
CA GLY A 309 -4.37 2.23 33.34
C GLY A 309 -4.53 0.76 33.78
N GLN A 310 -5.70 0.17 33.51
CA GLN A 310 -6.01 -1.22 33.88
C GLN A 310 -5.08 -2.24 33.19
N HIS A 311 -4.71 -1.98 31.94
CA HIS A 311 -3.84 -2.86 31.17
C HIS A 311 -2.36 -2.44 31.19
N ALA A 312 -2.00 -1.45 32.03
CA ALA A 312 -0.65 -0.88 32.11
C ALA A 312 -0.06 -0.52 30.73
N VAL A 313 -0.89 0.05 29.84
CA VAL A 313 -0.59 0.22 28.42
C VAL A 313 0.71 0.98 28.19
N GLU A 314 0.92 2.10 28.89
CA GLU A 314 2.14 2.92 28.67
C GLU A 314 3.41 2.18 29.11
N LYS A 315 3.34 1.36 30.17
CA LYS A 315 4.46 0.50 30.58
C LYS A 315 4.75 -0.57 29.53
N ARG A 316 3.70 -1.23 29.02
CA ARG A 316 3.84 -2.25 27.97
C ARG A 316 4.39 -1.68 26.66
N ILE A 317 3.90 -0.52 26.23
CA ILE A 317 4.43 0.16 25.05
C ILE A 317 5.91 0.48 25.23
N ALA A 318 6.33 0.96 26.41
CA ALA A 318 7.75 1.23 26.67
C ALA A 318 8.62 -0.05 26.59
N GLU A 319 8.18 -1.15 27.20
CA GLU A 319 8.85 -2.45 27.15
C GLU A 319 8.98 -2.98 25.71
N VAL A 320 7.89 -2.93 24.94
CA VAL A 320 7.87 -3.37 23.53
C VAL A 320 8.69 -2.44 22.64
N HIS A 321 8.71 -1.14 22.94
CA HIS A 321 9.51 -0.18 22.18
C HIS A 321 11.00 -0.45 22.34
N GLU A 322 11.47 -0.83 23.52
CA GLU A 322 12.87 -1.26 23.73
C GLU A 322 13.21 -2.51 22.90
N LYS A 323 12.29 -3.48 22.83
CA LYS A 323 12.45 -4.66 21.96
C LYS A 323 12.48 -4.27 20.48
N LEU A 324 11.59 -3.36 20.05
CA LEU A 324 11.55 -2.81 18.70
C LEU A 324 12.87 -2.12 18.33
N THR A 325 13.43 -1.29 19.21
CA THR A 325 14.72 -0.62 18.97
C THR A 325 15.85 -1.64 18.79
N ARG A 326 15.91 -2.68 19.62
CA ARG A 326 16.93 -3.74 19.50
C ARG A 326 16.78 -4.55 18.21
N ALA A 327 15.56 -4.96 17.87
CA ALA A 327 15.28 -5.66 16.62
C ALA A 327 15.57 -4.78 15.41
N GLY A 328 15.21 -3.50 15.44
CA GLY A 328 15.52 -2.53 14.38
C GLY A 328 17.01 -2.43 14.10
N ALA A 329 17.83 -2.30 15.16
CA ALA A 329 19.29 -2.30 15.03
C ALA A 329 19.83 -3.63 14.48
N GLY A 330 19.27 -4.77 14.91
CA GLY A 330 19.62 -6.10 14.40
C GLY A 330 19.25 -6.30 12.92
N ALA A 331 18.15 -5.71 12.45
CA ALA A 331 17.68 -5.82 11.08
C ALA A 331 18.67 -5.25 10.07
N LEU A 332 19.46 -4.23 10.45
CA LEU A 332 20.52 -3.69 9.60
C LEU A 332 21.60 -4.73 9.29
N GLY A 333 21.88 -5.65 10.22
CA GLY A 333 22.82 -6.75 10.02
C GLY A 333 22.31 -7.85 9.08
N GLU A 334 20.99 -7.91 8.85
CA GLU A 334 20.34 -8.85 7.94
C GLU A 334 20.31 -8.34 6.49
N MET A 335 20.64 -7.06 6.27
CA MET A 335 20.59 -6.44 4.95
C MET A 335 21.82 -6.76 4.11
N HIS A 336 21.60 -7.00 2.82
CA HIS A 336 22.65 -7.18 1.83
C HIS A 336 22.78 -5.95 0.93
N VAL A 337 24.02 -5.54 0.68
CA VAL A 337 24.32 -4.47 -0.28
C VAL A 337 24.27 -5.04 -1.69
N LEU A 338 23.34 -4.53 -2.51
CA LEU A 338 23.33 -4.78 -3.94
C LEU A 338 24.20 -3.74 -4.64
N ARG A 339 25.16 -4.18 -5.46
CA ARG A 339 26.03 -3.32 -6.26
C ARG A 339 25.77 -3.59 -7.73
N SER A 340 25.70 -2.52 -8.53
CA SER A 340 25.79 -2.65 -9.99
C SER A 340 27.23 -2.93 -10.42
N ASP A 341 27.41 -3.33 -11.67
CA ASP A 341 28.74 -3.33 -12.28
C ASP A 341 29.33 -1.91 -12.26
N PRO A 342 30.67 -1.78 -12.11
CA PRO A 342 31.33 -0.50 -12.22
C PRO A 342 31.08 0.15 -13.58
N ILE A 343 30.83 1.46 -13.58
CA ILE A 343 30.74 2.26 -14.79
C ILE A 343 32.03 3.06 -14.97
N ASP A 344 32.54 3.12 -16.20
CA ASP A 344 33.65 4.00 -16.52
C ASP A 344 33.13 5.43 -16.70
N VAL A 345 33.69 6.36 -15.91
CA VAL A 345 33.30 7.78 -15.89
C VAL A 345 34.42 8.69 -16.37
N THR A 346 35.50 8.14 -16.94
CA THR A 346 36.69 8.92 -17.35
C THR A 346 36.33 10.07 -18.29
N GLU A 347 35.56 9.81 -19.35
CA GLU A 347 35.13 10.85 -20.29
C GLU A 347 34.26 11.95 -19.63
N ILE A 348 33.48 11.57 -18.62
CA ILE A 348 32.61 12.50 -17.87
C ILE A 348 33.49 13.43 -17.02
N ILE A 349 34.51 12.87 -16.37
CA ILE A 349 35.50 13.61 -15.57
C ILE A 349 36.29 14.58 -16.44
N ASP A 350 36.80 14.13 -17.58
CA ASP A 350 37.59 14.95 -18.51
C ASP A 350 36.76 16.15 -18.98
N ARG A 351 35.52 15.91 -19.39
CA ARG A 351 34.60 16.98 -19.80
C ARG A 351 34.32 17.96 -18.67
N ALA A 352 34.08 17.50 -17.44
CA ALA A 352 33.82 18.38 -16.30
C ALA A 352 35.02 19.28 -15.98
N THR A 353 36.22 18.71 -16.09
CA THR A 353 37.50 19.42 -15.88
C THR A 353 37.72 20.46 -16.97
N ASP A 354 37.55 20.08 -18.24
CA ASP A 354 37.72 20.97 -19.39
C ASP A 354 36.70 22.12 -19.42
N LEU A 355 35.52 21.94 -18.82
CA LEU A 355 34.51 23.01 -18.72
C LEU A 355 34.98 24.19 -17.86
N VAL A 356 35.86 23.99 -16.89
CA VAL A 356 36.30 25.04 -15.96
C VAL A 356 37.73 25.50 -16.21
N LYS A 357 38.56 24.63 -16.80
CA LYS A 357 40.00 24.83 -17.03
C LYS A 357 40.30 26.06 -17.90
N GLY A 358 41.31 26.83 -17.49
CA GLY A 358 41.84 27.97 -18.23
C GLY A 358 40.91 29.19 -18.29
N LYS A 359 39.84 29.22 -17.49
CA LYS A 359 38.89 30.34 -17.43
C LYS A 359 39.30 31.37 -16.39
N ALA A 360 38.77 32.60 -16.50
CA ALA A 360 38.90 33.55 -15.41
C ALA A 360 38.07 33.09 -14.19
N PRO A 361 38.38 33.52 -12.96
CA PRO A 361 37.78 32.92 -11.76
C PRO A 361 36.24 32.95 -11.71
N LEU A 362 35.61 34.04 -12.14
CA LEU A 362 34.14 34.12 -12.16
C LEU A 362 33.53 33.30 -13.31
N ASP A 363 34.17 33.24 -14.47
CA ASP A 363 33.73 32.40 -15.59
C ASP A 363 33.88 30.90 -15.26
N ALA A 364 34.95 30.54 -14.53
CA ALA A 364 35.17 29.20 -14.03
C ALA A 364 34.07 28.81 -13.02
N LEU A 365 33.76 29.69 -12.06
CA LEU A 365 32.65 29.46 -11.12
C LEU A 365 31.29 29.38 -11.83
N ASN A 366 31.04 30.22 -12.84
CA ASN A 366 29.82 30.16 -13.65
C ASN A 366 29.71 28.84 -14.41
N ALA A 367 30.81 28.35 -15.00
CA ALA A 367 30.84 27.04 -15.62
C ALA A 367 30.62 25.91 -14.60
N PHE A 368 31.20 26.03 -13.40
CA PHE A 368 31.10 25.05 -12.33
C PHE A 368 29.68 24.88 -11.78
N VAL A 369 28.97 25.98 -11.48
CA VAL A 369 27.57 25.89 -11.01
C VAL A 369 26.61 25.42 -12.09
N ASN A 370 27.05 25.39 -13.36
CA ASN A 370 26.32 24.89 -14.51
C ASN A 370 26.88 23.56 -15.05
N VAL A 371 27.78 22.88 -14.31
CA VAL A 371 28.34 21.56 -14.73
C VAL A 371 27.24 20.50 -14.88
N THR A 372 26.12 20.69 -14.19
CA THR A 372 24.89 19.92 -14.35
C THR A 372 23.68 20.85 -14.38
N ARG A 373 22.67 20.49 -15.18
CA ARG A 373 21.43 21.27 -15.30
C ARG A 373 20.51 21.14 -14.08
N GLY A 374 20.80 20.22 -13.15
CA GLY A 374 19.90 19.88 -12.05
C GLY A 374 18.91 18.77 -12.44
N ILE A 375 17.99 18.44 -11.55
CA ILE A 375 17.03 17.36 -11.74
C ILE A 375 15.65 17.89 -12.12
N GLY A 376 15.19 17.54 -13.32
CA GLY A 376 13.84 17.85 -13.79
C GLY A 376 12.80 16.95 -13.11
N ALA A 377 11.97 17.53 -12.24
CA ALA A 377 11.04 16.80 -11.38
C ALA A 377 10.02 15.98 -12.18
N GLU A 378 9.44 16.57 -13.23
CA GLU A 378 8.49 15.88 -14.10
C GLU A 378 9.14 14.75 -14.90
N GLN A 379 10.36 14.97 -15.40
CA GLN A 379 11.11 13.96 -16.17
C GLN A 379 11.47 12.78 -15.26
N LEU A 380 11.87 13.05 -14.02
CA LEU A 380 12.15 12.03 -13.02
C LEU A 380 10.88 11.23 -12.70
N ARG A 381 9.76 11.91 -12.42
CA ARG A 381 8.47 11.24 -12.16
C ARG A 381 8.08 10.32 -13.30
N LYS A 382 8.13 10.78 -14.55
CA LYS A 382 7.79 9.98 -15.73
C LYS A 382 8.69 8.74 -15.86
N ARG A 383 10.00 8.87 -15.61
CA ARG A 383 10.94 7.74 -15.63
C ARG A 383 10.66 6.74 -14.51
N SER A 384 10.38 7.21 -13.31
CA SER A 384 10.04 6.35 -12.17
C SER A 384 8.71 5.62 -12.38
N GLU A 385 7.70 6.27 -12.94
CA GLU A 385 6.45 5.62 -13.37
C GLU A 385 6.69 4.54 -14.44
N GLN A 386 7.61 4.78 -15.38
CA GLN A 386 7.99 3.80 -16.40
C GLN A 386 8.75 2.61 -15.78
N SER A 387 9.72 2.86 -14.90
CA SER A 387 10.48 1.83 -14.17
C SER A 387 9.54 0.88 -13.42
N LEU A 388 8.53 1.43 -12.72
CA LEU A 388 7.54 0.61 -12.00
C LEU A 388 6.68 -0.25 -12.93
N LYS A 389 6.39 0.22 -14.16
CA LYS A 389 5.67 -0.57 -15.18
C LYS A 389 6.52 -1.68 -15.77
N GLU A 390 7.83 -1.46 -15.92
CA GLU A 390 8.77 -2.46 -16.45
C GLU A 390 9.05 -3.57 -15.43
N PHE A 391 9.01 -3.27 -14.13
CA PHE A 391 9.28 -4.23 -13.05
C PHE A 391 8.09 -4.42 -12.07
N PRO A 392 6.91 -4.85 -12.55
CA PRO A 392 5.68 -4.88 -11.75
C PRO A 392 5.74 -5.89 -10.60
N LEU A 393 6.53 -6.97 -10.72
CA LEU A 393 6.69 -7.94 -9.64
C LEU A 393 7.42 -7.34 -8.43
N LEU A 394 8.33 -6.39 -8.63
CA LEU A 394 9.06 -5.71 -7.55
C LEU A 394 8.22 -4.59 -6.90
N SER A 395 7.26 -4.01 -7.62
CA SER A 395 6.36 -3.00 -7.07
C SER A 395 5.23 -3.60 -6.23
N LEU A 396 4.86 -4.87 -6.47
CA LEU A 396 3.83 -5.58 -5.69
C LEU A 396 4.21 -5.78 -4.22
N PHE A 397 5.50 -5.79 -3.90
CA PHE A 397 5.97 -5.95 -2.53
C PHE A 397 6.19 -4.60 -1.84
N ALA A 398 5.66 -4.51 -0.61
CA ALA A 398 5.94 -3.40 0.27
C ALA A 398 7.43 -3.33 0.61
N ALA A 399 7.97 -2.13 0.79
CA ALA A 399 9.34 -1.90 1.21
C ALA A 399 9.38 -1.12 2.52
N VAL A 400 10.35 -1.43 3.37
CA VAL A 400 10.59 -0.74 4.64
C VAL A 400 11.98 -0.13 4.59
N TYR A 401 12.07 1.18 4.85
CA TYR A 401 13.32 1.94 4.83
C TYR A 401 13.76 2.20 6.27
N TYR A 402 15.01 1.90 6.55
CA TYR A 402 15.60 2.01 7.88
C TYR A 402 16.63 3.15 7.92
N SER A 403 16.65 3.90 9.02
CA SER A 403 17.78 4.75 9.39
C SER A 403 18.96 3.92 9.89
N ARG A 404 20.10 4.59 10.07
CA ARG A 404 21.36 3.97 10.52
C ARG A 404 21.33 3.38 11.93
N ASP A 405 20.43 3.89 12.77
CA ASP A 405 20.17 3.38 14.11
C ASP A 405 19.06 2.31 14.13
N GLY A 406 18.58 1.88 12.96
CA GLY A 406 17.63 0.78 12.83
C GLY A 406 16.16 1.18 13.01
N ARG A 407 15.84 2.48 13.06
CA ARG A 407 14.44 2.93 13.08
C ARG A 407 13.85 2.87 11.68
N VAL A 408 12.58 2.50 11.59
CA VAL A 408 11.82 2.63 10.34
C VAL A 408 11.53 4.11 10.09
N ILE A 409 12.06 4.66 9.00
CA ILE A 409 11.89 6.07 8.60
C ILE A 409 10.83 6.27 7.52
N ALA A 410 10.55 5.22 6.73
CA ALA A 410 9.50 5.22 5.74
C ALA A 410 9.05 3.79 5.41
N LYS A 411 7.80 3.67 4.96
CA LYS A 411 7.25 2.43 4.39
C LYS A 411 6.67 2.77 3.01
N ARG A 412 6.97 1.96 2.01
CA ARG A 412 6.34 2.01 0.69
C ARG A 412 5.34 0.84 0.63
N PRO A 413 4.04 1.09 0.40
CA PRO A 413 3.09 0.01 0.18
C PRO A 413 3.42 -0.77 -1.09
N GLY A 414 2.91 -1.99 -1.20
CA GLY A 414 2.90 -2.70 -2.47
C GLY A 414 1.86 -2.07 -3.40
N ALA A 415 2.25 -1.73 -4.63
CA ALA A 415 1.37 -1.16 -5.62
C ALA A 415 1.34 -2.07 -6.86
N GLY A 416 0.17 -2.66 -7.12
CA GLY A 416 -0.07 -3.50 -8.27
C GLY A 416 -0.58 -2.73 -9.49
N PRO A 417 -0.71 -3.40 -10.64
CA PRO A 417 -1.20 -2.79 -11.88
C PRO A 417 -2.62 -2.22 -11.81
N ARG A 418 -3.39 -2.56 -10.77
CA ARG A 418 -4.76 -2.09 -10.55
C ARG A 418 -4.85 -0.82 -9.69
N ASP A 419 -3.74 -0.39 -9.10
CA ASP A 419 -3.71 0.70 -8.13
C ASP A 419 -3.35 2.05 -8.79
N HIS A 420 -3.33 2.13 -10.13
CA HIS A 420 -3.02 3.36 -10.84
C HIS A 420 -3.93 4.52 -10.42
N GLY A 421 -3.31 5.59 -9.90
CA GLY A 421 -4.01 6.77 -9.40
C GLY A 421 -4.50 6.67 -7.95
N SER A 422 -4.09 5.66 -7.20
CA SER A 422 -4.27 5.60 -5.74
C SER A 422 -3.12 6.28 -4.99
N ASP A 423 -3.37 6.64 -3.73
CA ASP A 423 -2.33 7.16 -2.82
C ASP A 423 -1.14 6.19 -2.69
N ASP A 424 -1.40 4.87 -2.73
CA ASP A 424 -0.35 3.83 -2.66
C ASP A 424 0.54 3.83 -3.91
N HIS A 425 -0.03 4.09 -5.08
CA HIS A 425 0.74 4.22 -6.31
C HIS A 425 1.62 5.47 -6.30
N ASP A 426 1.08 6.61 -5.86
CA ASP A 426 1.85 7.85 -5.76
C ASP A 426 3.00 7.71 -4.74
N ALA A 427 2.78 7.05 -3.61
CA ALA A 427 3.84 6.72 -2.65
C ALA A 427 4.91 5.81 -3.27
N ALA A 428 4.53 4.84 -4.09
CA ALA A 428 5.48 3.97 -4.79
C ALA A 428 6.31 4.73 -5.84
N VAL A 429 5.68 5.60 -6.63
CA VAL A 429 6.36 6.48 -7.60
C VAL A 429 7.36 7.39 -6.89
N HIS A 430 6.92 8.05 -5.80
CA HIS A 430 7.78 8.95 -5.04
C HIS A 430 9.03 8.24 -4.46
N ALA A 431 8.86 7.04 -3.90
CA ALA A 431 9.99 6.26 -3.38
C ALA A 431 11.00 5.88 -4.48
N GLU A 432 10.51 5.58 -5.68
CA GLU A 432 11.36 5.30 -6.84
C GLU A 432 12.08 6.57 -7.33
N MET A 433 11.38 7.72 -7.37
CA MET A 433 12.00 9.01 -7.68
C MET A 433 13.15 9.31 -6.71
N MET A 434 12.96 9.08 -5.41
CA MET A 434 14.02 9.29 -4.41
C MET A 434 15.20 8.34 -4.60
N ARG A 435 14.94 7.08 -4.95
CA ARG A 435 16.00 6.10 -5.26
C ARG A 435 16.84 6.55 -6.45
N GLU A 436 16.19 6.92 -7.55
CA GLU A 436 16.84 7.45 -8.75
C GLU A 436 17.62 8.74 -8.47
N TYR A 437 17.01 9.66 -7.72
CA TYR A 437 17.64 10.92 -7.30
C TYR A 437 18.95 10.68 -6.55
N ARG A 438 18.96 9.78 -5.55
CA ARG A 438 20.18 9.45 -4.78
C ARG A 438 21.28 8.85 -5.65
N MET A 439 20.92 7.93 -6.56
CA MET A 439 21.89 7.35 -7.50
C MET A 439 22.49 8.41 -8.43
N GLN A 440 21.64 9.30 -8.95
CA GLN A 440 22.08 10.38 -9.83
C GLN A 440 23.02 11.36 -9.09
N LEU A 441 22.73 11.71 -7.84
CA LEU A 441 23.61 12.58 -7.06
C LEU A 441 24.96 11.92 -6.75
N GLY A 442 24.98 10.61 -6.52
CA GLY A 442 26.22 9.84 -6.39
C GLY A 442 27.14 10.04 -7.59
N LEU A 443 26.61 9.81 -8.79
CA LEU A 443 27.35 9.97 -10.04
C LEU A 443 27.77 11.41 -10.30
N VAL A 444 26.84 12.37 -10.21
CA VAL A 444 27.09 13.79 -10.48
C VAL A 444 28.18 14.33 -9.55
N THR A 445 28.13 13.98 -8.28
CA THR A 445 29.09 14.50 -7.30
C THR A 445 30.50 13.98 -7.59
N GLN A 446 30.64 12.68 -7.80
CA GLN A 446 31.93 12.03 -7.98
C GLN A 446 32.56 12.33 -9.35
N ALA A 447 31.75 12.38 -10.41
CA ALA A 447 32.27 12.52 -11.78
C ALA A 447 32.24 13.96 -12.33
N LEU A 448 31.44 14.86 -11.77
CA LEU A 448 31.32 16.23 -12.26
C LEU A 448 31.79 17.28 -11.24
N ILE A 449 31.21 17.26 -10.03
CA ILE A 449 31.41 18.33 -9.05
C ILE A 449 32.82 18.28 -8.47
N LEU A 450 33.26 17.14 -7.93
CA LEU A 450 34.57 17.05 -7.29
C LEU A 450 35.73 17.32 -8.27
N PRO A 451 35.78 16.71 -9.48
CA PRO A 451 36.86 16.98 -10.43
C PRO A 451 36.92 18.44 -10.88
N ALA A 452 35.77 19.06 -11.17
CA ALA A 452 35.73 20.47 -11.56
C ALA A 452 36.12 21.40 -10.40
N LEU A 453 35.75 21.06 -9.16
CA LEU A 453 36.18 21.80 -7.97
C LEU A 453 37.70 21.74 -7.79
N ASP A 454 38.29 20.55 -7.90
CA ASP A 454 39.73 20.35 -7.78
C ASP A 454 40.49 21.15 -8.85
N MET A 455 39.99 21.17 -10.08
CA MET A 455 40.57 21.95 -11.17
C MET A 455 40.52 23.47 -10.89
N ILE A 456 39.39 23.99 -10.39
CA ILE A 456 39.25 25.41 -10.03
C ILE A 456 40.20 25.78 -8.90
N ARG A 457 40.34 24.91 -7.89
CA ARG A 457 41.26 25.12 -6.76
C ARG A 457 42.72 25.09 -7.20
N LEU A 458 43.04 24.28 -8.21
CA LEU A 458 44.38 24.21 -8.79
C LEU A 458 44.76 25.51 -9.51
N GLU A 459 43.83 26.14 -10.24
CA GLU A 459 44.10 27.34 -11.04
C GLU A 459 43.87 28.66 -10.29
N HIS A 460 43.03 28.66 -9.26
CA HIS A 460 42.55 29.89 -8.63
C HIS A 460 42.66 29.87 -7.11
N ARG A 461 43.10 31.01 -6.55
CA ARG A 461 43.18 31.23 -5.10
C ARG A 461 42.06 32.16 -4.63
N LEU A 462 40.84 31.63 -4.59
CA LEU A 462 39.69 32.33 -4.03
C LEU A 462 39.77 32.35 -2.50
N ARG A 463 39.46 33.50 -1.90
CA ARG A 463 39.50 33.74 -0.46
C ARG A 463 38.09 33.84 0.09
N ARG A 464 37.95 33.65 1.40
CA ARG A 464 36.67 33.86 2.11
C ARG A 464 36.02 35.20 1.80
N ALA A 465 36.81 36.28 1.71
CA ALA A 465 36.32 37.61 1.40
C ALA A 465 35.66 37.69 0.01
N ASP A 466 36.14 36.89 -0.94
CA ASP A 466 35.59 36.85 -2.30
C ASP A 466 34.20 36.18 -2.28
N PHE A 467 34.02 35.09 -1.52
CA PHE A 467 32.72 34.45 -1.31
C PHE A 467 31.73 35.31 -0.49
N ALA A 468 32.21 36.02 0.52
CA ALA A 468 31.38 36.94 1.31
C ALA A 468 30.90 38.13 0.45
N ALA A 469 31.78 38.70 -0.38
CA ALA A 469 31.43 39.75 -1.33
C ALA A 469 30.42 39.25 -2.38
N LEU A 470 30.58 38.02 -2.85
CA LEU A 470 29.64 37.38 -3.76
C LEU A 470 28.26 37.20 -3.12
N ALA A 471 28.20 36.64 -1.91
CA ALA A 471 26.95 36.46 -1.18
C ALA A 471 26.27 37.81 -0.90
N TYR A 472 27.03 38.84 -0.51
CA TYR A 472 26.49 40.18 -0.26
C TYR A 472 25.84 40.82 -1.50
N LYS A 473 26.39 40.54 -2.70
CA LYS A 473 25.86 41.05 -3.96
C LYS A 473 24.77 40.17 -4.57
N SER A 474 24.49 38.99 -3.99
CA SER A 474 23.47 38.08 -4.50
C SER A 474 22.08 38.50 -4.01
N PRO A 475 21.11 38.78 -4.91
CA PRO A 475 19.77 39.24 -4.51
C PRO A 475 19.00 38.28 -3.60
N ILE A 476 19.35 37.00 -3.63
CA ILE A 476 18.64 35.98 -2.84
C ILE A 476 19.10 35.96 -1.37
N VAL A 477 20.27 36.50 -1.07
CA VAL A 477 20.90 36.48 0.26
C VAL A 477 20.65 37.81 0.97
N PRO A 478 20.02 37.80 2.15
CA PRO A 478 19.92 38.99 2.99
C PRO A 478 21.31 39.52 3.39
N ALA A 479 21.50 40.84 3.34
CA ALA A 479 22.81 41.47 3.54
C ALA A 479 23.44 41.13 4.91
N ASP A 480 22.63 40.99 5.95
CA ASP A 480 23.05 40.62 7.31
C ASP A 480 23.48 39.13 7.44
N ARG A 481 23.23 38.32 6.41
CA ARG A 481 23.60 36.90 6.35
C ARG A 481 24.79 36.61 5.43
N ALA A 482 25.24 37.60 4.66
CA ALA A 482 26.28 37.43 3.65
C ALA A 482 27.59 36.81 4.18
N GLU A 483 28.03 37.22 5.38
CA GLU A 483 29.25 36.69 6.01
C GLU A 483 29.11 35.21 6.41
N MET A 484 27.92 34.78 6.87
CA MET A 484 27.66 33.38 7.20
C MET A 484 27.68 32.50 5.94
N PHE A 485 27.02 32.96 4.87
CA PHE A 485 27.11 32.31 3.56
C PHE A 485 28.54 32.25 3.04
N GLY A 486 29.26 33.39 3.06
CA GLY A 486 30.64 33.46 2.59
C GLY A 486 31.57 32.48 3.32
N ARG A 487 31.42 32.34 4.65
CA ARG A 487 32.14 31.34 5.45
C ARG A 487 31.81 29.91 5.05
N GLY A 488 30.53 29.58 4.96
CA GLY A 488 30.10 28.22 4.61
C GLY A 488 30.49 27.82 3.19
N LEU A 489 30.33 28.73 2.22
CA LEU A 489 30.74 28.51 0.83
C LEU A 489 32.25 28.31 0.72
N TYR A 490 33.04 29.14 1.40
CA TYR A 490 34.49 29.01 1.43
C TYR A 490 34.95 27.72 2.12
N ALA A 491 34.32 27.32 3.23
CA ALA A 491 34.66 26.09 3.93
C ALA A 491 34.54 24.87 3.00
N GLY A 492 33.42 24.72 2.29
CA GLY A 492 33.26 23.61 1.35
C GLY A 492 34.15 23.76 0.10
N PHE A 493 34.49 24.98 -0.32
CA PHE A 493 35.50 25.19 -1.36
C PHE A 493 36.87 24.68 -0.92
N ASP A 494 37.16 24.61 0.38
CA ASP A 494 38.38 24.04 0.93
C ASP A 494 38.22 22.58 1.42
N ASN A 495 37.16 21.89 0.98
CA ASN A 495 36.76 20.53 1.39
C ASN A 495 36.37 20.38 2.87
N ASP A 496 36.19 21.46 3.64
CA ASP A 496 35.60 21.40 4.97
C ASP A 496 34.06 21.41 4.87
N PHE A 497 33.52 20.30 4.38
CA PHE A 497 32.08 20.13 4.19
C PHE A 497 31.33 20.06 5.53
N ALA A 498 31.99 19.59 6.60
CA ALA A 498 31.40 19.58 7.93
C ALA A 498 31.08 21.02 8.40
N ALA A 499 32.06 21.92 8.39
CA ALA A 499 31.81 23.33 8.72
C ALA A 499 30.86 23.99 7.72
N ALA A 500 30.99 23.66 6.43
CA ALA A 500 30.13 24.22 5.39
C ALA A 500 28.64 23.93 5.65
N LEU A 501 28.27 22.68 5.92
CA LEU A 501 26.87 22.28 6.11
C LEU A 501 26.29 22.87 7.39
N HIS A 502 27.04 22.85 8.50
CA HIS A 502 26.60 23.42 9.78
C HIS A 502 26.35 24.93 9.69
N LEU A 503 27.04 25.62 8.77
CA LEU A 503 26.78 27.03 8.48
C LEU A 503 25.64 27.20 7.48
N LEU A 504 25.68 26.50 6.34
CA LEU A 504 24.80 26.75 5.19
C LEU A 504 23.38 26.22 5.37
N VAL A 505 23.19 25.06 5.98
CA VAL A 505 21.85 24.45 6.10
C VAL A 505 20.87 25.36 6.85
N PRO A 506 21.21 25.95 8.02
CA PRO A 506 20.36 26.96 8.64
C PRO A 506 20.12 28.20 7.77
N GLN A 507 21.11 28.61 6.96
CA GLN A 507 20.94 29.76 6.07
C GLN A 507 20.02 29.47 4.88
N VAL A 508 20.02 28.24 4.35
CA VAL A 508 19.06 27.80 3.33
C VAL A 508 17.63 27.91 3.88
N GLU A 509 17.38 27.44 5.10
CA GLU A 509 16.07 27.58 5.75
C GLU A 509 15.66 29.05 5.86
N HIS A 510 16.59 29.92 6.27
CA HIS A 510 16.34 31.34 6.35
C HIS A 510 16.04 31.97 4.98
N VAL A 511 16.79 31.63 3.92
CA VAL A 511 16.56 32.14 2.57
C VAL A 511 15.20 31.70 2.04
N VAL A 512 14.84 30.43 2.19
CA VAL A 512 13.52 29.92 1.78
C VAL A 512 12.42 30.69 2.52
N ARG A 513 12.53 30.83 3.84
CA ARG A 513 11.58 31.63 4.64
C ARG A 513 11.47 33.07 4.14
N TYR A 514 12.61 33.73 3.90
CA TYR A 514 12.67 35.12 3.49
C TYR A 514 11.98 35.34 2.15
N GLN A 515 12.27 34.49 1.15
CA GLN A 515 11.67 34.59 -0.18
C GLN A 515 10.17 34.27 -0.17
N LEU A 516 9.75 33.24 0.57
CA LEU A 516 8.33 32.92 0.74
C LEU A 516 7.55 34.06 1.42
N LYS A 517 8.14 34.68 2.45
CA LYS A 517 7.54 35.84 3.12
C LYS A 517 7.42 37.04 2.17
N ALA A 518 8.42 37.27 1.31
CA ALA A 518 8.36 38.30 0.28
C ALA A 518 7.24 38.04 -0.76
N ALA A 519 6.91 36.78 -1.00
CA ALA A 519 5.78 36.36 -1.85
C ALA A 519 4.41 36.36 -1.12
N GLY A 520 4.37 36.78 0.15
CA GLY A 520 3.12 36.85 0.94
C GLY A 520 2.72 35.55 1.64
N ALA A 521 3.56 34.51 1.63
CA ALA A 521 3.27 33.24 2.28
C ALA A 521 3.29 33.37 3.82
N LYS A 522 2.41 32.63 4.50
CA LYS A 522 2.40 32.56 5.97
C LYS A 522 3.45 31.57 6.46
N THR A 523 4.53 32.11 7.02
CA THR A 523 5.71 31.35 7.47
C THR A 523 5.70 31.01 8.97
N THR A 524 4.62 31.31 9.68
CA THR A 524 4.45 31.06 11.12
C THR A 524 3.24 30.19 11.42
N ASN A 525 3.26 29.51 12.56
CA ASN A 525 2.14 28.75 13.12
C ASN A 525 1.79 29.26 14.53
N VAL A 526 0.50 29.37 14.83
CA VAL A 526 -0.02 29.79 16.14
C VAL A 526 -0.51 28.56 16.89
N ALA A 527 0.18 28.21 17.98
CA ALA A 527 -0.19 27.10 18.84
C ALA A 527 -1.51 27.38 19.58
N ARG A 528 -2.15 26.33 20.13
CA ARG A 528 -3.44 26.44 20.88
C ARG A 528 -3.38 27.40 22.08
N ASN A 529 -2.19 27.67 22.60
CA ASN A 529 -1.96 28.62 23.69
C ASN A 529 -1.73 30.07 23.22
N GLY A 530 -1.86 30.36 21.91
CA GLY A 530 -1.67 31.68 21.31
C GLY A 530 -0.22 32.04 21.00
N VAL A 531 0.75 31.15 21.21
CA VAL A 531 2.16 31.41 20.89
C VAL A 531 2.40 31.21 19.40
N GLU A 532 2.95 32.23 18.75
CA GLU A 532 3.37 32.18 17.36
C GLU A 532 4.83 31.71 17.25
N ASN A 533 5.06 30.67 16.44
CA ASN A 533 6.39 30.12 16.17
C ASN A 533 6.68 30.14 14.67
N GLU A 534 7.94 30.36 14.31
CA GLU A 534 8.41 30.22 12.93
C GLU A 534 8.35 28.76 12.47
N ASN A 535 7.91 28.56 11.23
CA ASN A 535 7.92 27.25 10.59
C ASN A 535 9.36 26.82 10.27
N GLY A 536 9.68 25.55 10.52
CA GLY A 536 10.95 24.95 10.09
C GLY A 536 10.93 24.61 8.59
N LEU A 537 12.10 24.29 8.02
CA LEU A 537 12.25 24.06 6.58
C LEU A 537 11.27 23.03 6.01
N SER A 538 11.07 21.90 6.70
CA SER A 538 10.15 20.85 6.21
C SER A 538 8.75 21.39 5.95
N THR A 539 8.21 22.19 6.88
CA THR A 539 6.90 22.83 6.72
C THR A 539 6.92 23.93 5.65
N LEU A 540 8.02 24.69 5.53
CA LEU A 540 8.15 25.72 4.50
C LEU A 540 8.15 25.12 3.08
N LEU A 541 8.73 23.93 2.90
CA LEU A 541 8.81 23.26 1.60
C LEU A 541 7.50 22.62 1.14
N GLU A 542 6.49 22.59 2.02
CA GLU A 542 5.12 22.13 1.72
C GLU A 542 4.19 23.29 1.33
N LEU A 543 4.65 24.55 1.46
CA LEU A 543 3.83 25.71 1.12
C LEU A 543 3.60 25.81 -0.40
N PRO A 544 2.37 26.13 -0.85
CA PRO A 544 2.04 26.20 -2.27
C PRO A 544 2.79 27.32 -3.01
N GLU A 545 3.22 28.37 -2.31
CA GLU A 545 3.99 29.47 -2.88
C GLU A 545 5.43 29.07 -3.25
N LEU A 546 5.94 27.94 -2.75
CA LEU A 546 7.30 27.49 -3.02
C LEU A 546 7.60 27.35 -4.51
N GLU A 547 6.69 26.71 -5.25
CA GLU A 547 6.87 26.48 -6.70
C GLU A 547 6.73 27.77 -7.50
N GLN A 548 6.01 28.78 -6.98
CA GLN A 548 5.92 30.09 -7.61
C GLN A 548 7.23 30.88 -7.47
N VAL A 549 7.88 30.75 -6.31
CA VAL A 549 9.13 31.48 -6.00
C VAL A 549 10.35 30.80 -6.61
N PHE A 550 10.44 29.48 -6.49
CA PHE A 550 11.66 28.72 -6.84
C PHE A 550 11.50 27.88 -8.13
N GLY A 551 10.28 27.70 -8.63
CA GLY A 551 9.99 26.76 -9.72
C GLY A 551 9.91 25.30 -9.22
N ASN A 552 9.26 24.45 -10.02
CA ASN A 552 8.99 23.05 -9.67
C ASN A 552 10.27 22.23 -9.42
N ASP A 553 11.26 22.33 -10.32
CA ASP A 553 12.49 21.53 -10.24
C ASP A 553 13.30 21.85 -8.98
N LEU A 554 13.51 23.14 -8.69
CA LEU A 554 14.26 23.58 -7.52
C LEU A 554 13.51 23.27 -6.22
N ALA A 555 12.18 23.44 -6.21
CA ALA A 555 11.33 23.05 -5.09
C ALA A 555 11.45 21.54 -4.79
N PHE A 556 11.42 20.70 -5.83
CA PHE A 556 11.64 19.26 -5.71
C PHE A 556 13.05 18.94 -5.15
N GLU A 557 14.11 19.54 -5.69
CA GLU A 557 15.47 19.30 -5.20
C GLU A 557 15.62 19.72 -3.73
N MET A 558 15.05 20.87 -3.32
CA MET A 558 15.08 21.29 -1.92
C MET A 558 14.39 20.27 -1.00
N ARG A 559 13.23 19.73 -1.40
CA ARG A 559 12.53 18.68 -0.66
C ARG A 559 13.40 17.43 -0.55
N ALA A 560 13.83 16.87 -1.68
CA ALA A 560 14.59 15.63 -1.77
C ALA A 560 15.95 15.70 -1.05
N LEU A 561 16.63 16.84 -1.11
CA LEU A 561 17.97 17.00 -0.56
C LEU A 561 17.94 17.27 0.95
N PHE A 562 17.04 18.14 1.41
CA PHE A 562 17.09 18.64 2.79
C PHE A 562 16.11 17.97 3.74
N CYS A 563 14.89 17.61 3.32
CA CYS A 563 13.80 17.28 4.26
C CYS A 563 13.13 15.93 4.03
N ASP A 564 13.25 15.35 2.85
CA ASP A 564 12.56 14.10 2.52
C ASP A 564 13.23 12.90 3.23
N PRO A 565 12.49 12.09 4.02
CA PRO A 565 13.04 10.92 4.70
C PRO A 565 13.53 9.82 3.76
N LEU A 566 12.97 9.74 2.55
CA LEU A 566 13.45 8.86 1.49
C LEU A 566 14.55 9.54 0.66
N GLY A 567 14.68 10.86 0.73
CA GLY A 567 15.77 11.62 0.13
C GLY A 567 17.09 11.52 0.90
N TRP A 568 17.89 12.59 0.88
CA TRP A 568 19.12 12.71 1.68
C TRP A 568 18.86 13.29 3.08
N ASN A 569 17.71 13.94 3.29
CA ASN A 569 17.24 14.41 4.59
C ASN A 569 18.24 15.29 5.38
N ILE A 570 19.16 15.97 4.70
CA ILE A 570 20.36 16.57 5.32
C ILE A 570 20.01 17.55 6.45
N ARG A 571 18.95 18.35 6.27
CA ARG A 571 18.55 19.34 7.28
C ARG A 571 18.08 18.67 8.56
N ASN A 572 17.30 17.60 8.46
CA ASN A 572 16.78 16.92 9.66
C ASN A 572 17.87 16.10 10.33
N GLU A 573 18.70 15.38 9.57
CA GLU A 573 19.84 14.64 10.14
C GLU A 573 20.80 15.59 10.87
N LEU A 574 21.12 16.76 10.28
CA LEU A 574 21.98 17.76 10.91
C LEU A 574 21.32 18.37 12.15
N ALA A 575 20.07 18.81 12.07
CA ALA A 575 19.38 19.45 13.18
C ALA A 575 19.16 18.52 14.38
N HIS A 576 19.03 17.22 14.14
CA HIS A 576 18.92 16.20 15.19
C HIS A 576 20.27 15.66 15.68
N GLY A 577 21.39 16.11 15.11
CA GLY A 577 22.73 15.64 15.48
C GLY A 577 23.02 14.20 15.04
N LEU A 578 22.32 13.72 14.01
CA LEU A 578 22.46 12.37 13.46
C LEU A 578 23.44 12.32 12.26
N LEU A 579 23.73 13.47 11.64
CA LEU A 579 24.74 13.59 10.58
C LEU A 579 26.15 13.55 11.20
N ASN A 580 26.88 12.45 11.00
CA ASN A 580 28.23 12.30 11.54
C ASN A 580 29.30 12.92 10.61
N GLU A 581 30.57 12.87 11.02
CA GLU A 581 31.68 13.47 10.27
C GLU A 581 31.85 12.84 8.88
N ASP A 582 31.89 11.51 8.77
CA ASP A 582 32.01 10.80 7.49
C ASP A 582 30.87 11.18 6.52
N ASP A 583 29.66 11.36 7.05
CA ASP A 583 28.48 11.71 6.26
C ASP A 583 28.50 13.13 5.73
N CYS A 584 29.24 14.03 6.36
CA CYS A 584 29.49 15.36 5.83
C CYS A 584 30.29 15.28 4.51
N PHE A 585 30.97 14.16 4.22
CA PHE A 585 31.66 13.90 2.96
C PHE A 585 30.89 12.97 2.01
N SER A 586 29.64 12.64 2.33
CA SER A 586 28.78 11.87 1.41
C SER A 586 28.44 12.65 0.14
N ALA A 587 28.04 11.94 -0.91
CA ALA A 587 27.66 12.57 -2.19
C ALA A 587 26.54 13.61 -2.01
N GLY A 588 25.52 13.30 -1.21
CA GLY A 588 24.44 14.25 -0.92
C GLY A 588 24.92 15.50 -0.20
N SER A 589 25.82 15.35 0.77
CA SER A 589 26.40 16.46 1.54
C SER A 589 27.24 17.41 0.68
N ILE A 590 28.13 16.86 -0.16
CA ILE A 590 28.94 17.65 -1.09
C ILE A 590 28.04 18.33 -2.13
N TYR A 591 27.04 17.59 -2.64
CA TYR A 591 26.05 18.16 -3.54
C TYR A 591 25.25 19.28 -2.87
N ALA A 592 24.89 19.18 -1.60
CA ALA A 592 24.19 20.23 -0.86
C ALA A 592 25.02 21.50 -0.70
N TRP A 593 26.33 21.39 -0.48
CA TRP A 593 27.22 22.55 -0.54
C TRP A 593 27.24 23.16 -1.95
N TRP A 594 27.43 22.35 -2.99
CA TRP A 594 27.44 22.84 -4.38
C TRP A 594 26.11 23.48 -4.76
N PHE A 595 24.99 22.91 -4.30
CA PHE A 595 23.65 23.45 -4.46
C PHE A 595 23.53 24.84 -3.82
N CYS A 596 24.06 25.02 -2.60
CA CYS A 596 24.09 26.33 -1.95
C CYS A 596 24.94 27.33 -2.75
N LEU A 597 26.08 26.90 -3.29
CA LEU A 597 26.91 27.75 -4.15
C LEU A 597 26.13 28.18 -5.40
N LYS A 598 25.47 27.23 -6.09
CA LYS A 598 24.64 27.51 -7.28
C LYS A 598 23.49 28.47 -6.95
N LEU A 599 22.80 28.22 -5.83
CA LEU A 599 21.67 29.02 -5.35
C LEU A 599 22.07 30.49 -5.13
N VAL A 600 23.28 30.73 -4.62
CA VAL A 600 23.80 32.09 -4.36
C VAL A 600 24.47 32.70 -5.60
N PHE A 601 25.21 31.91 -6.37
CA PHE A 601 26.01 32.40 -7.49
C PHE A 601 25.17 32.82 -8.69
N LEU A 602 24.15 32.03 -9.08
CA LEU A 602 23.37 32.33 -10.29
C LEU A 602 22.62 33.67 -10.19
N PRO A 603 21.93 34.02 -9.09
CA PRO A 603 21.32 35.34 -8.93
C PRO A 603 22.35 36.48 -8.96
N PHE A 604 23.53 36.28 -8.34
CA PHE A 604 24.62 37.24 -8.41
C PHE A 604 25.09 37.47 -9.86
N TRP A 605 25.37 36.38 -10.58
CA TRP A 605 25.86 36.42 -11.96
C TRP A 605 24.87 37.13 -12.89
N ASN A 606 23.58 36.75 -12.80
CA ASN A 606 22.53 37.37 -13.60
C ASN A 606 22.36 38.86 -13.30
N ALA A 607 22.47 39.27 -12.02
CA ALA A 607 22.41 40.68 -11.65
C ALA A 607 23.59 41.48 -12.20
N THR A 608 24.81 40.90 -12.22
CA THR A 608 25.98 41.57 -12.79
C THR A 608 25.90 41.74 -14.31
N GLN A 609 25.41 40.72 -15.02
CA GLN A 609 25.27 40.78 -16.49
C GLN A 609 24.17 41.75 -16.94
N ASN A 610 23.07 41.86 -16.18
CA ASN A 610 22.00 42.81 -16.46
C ASN A 610 22.35 44.27 -16.09
N GLY A 611 23.34 44.47 -15.21
CA GLY A 611 23.86 45.80 -14.89
C GLY A 611 24.77 46.36 -15.99
N GLU A 612 25.55 45.50 -16.65
CA GLU A 612 26.45 45.90 -17.75
C GLU A 612 25.71 46.30 -19.03
N THR A 613 24.48 45.81 -19.26
CA THR A 613 23.67 46.19 -20.44
C THR A 613 22.92 47.52 -20.28
N ALA A 614 22.76 48.04 -19.06
CA ALA A 614 22.08 49.31 -18.80
C ALA A 614 23.00 50.54 -18.90
N ASP A 615 24.32 50.36 -18.76
CA ASP A 615 25.32 51.43 -18.79
C ASP A 615 25.90 51.71 -20.21
N ASP A 616 25.52 50.92 -21.23
CA ASP A 616 26.00 51.06 -22.62
C ASP A 616 25.04 51.83 -23.55
N GLU A 617 23.87 52.29 -23.05
CA GLU A 617 23.03 53.28 -23.73
C GLU A 617 23.41 54.71 -23.29
N GLY A 618 24.55 55.19 -23.82
CA GLY A 618 24.89 56.62 -23.79
C GLY A 618 23.83 57.47 -24.50
N PRO A 619 23.66 58.75 -24.11
CA PRO A 619 22.53 59.57 -24.54
C PRO A 619 22.64 59.91 -26.03
N ILE A 620 21.77 59.33 -26.85
CA ILE A 620 21.55 59.84 -28.22
C ILE A 620 20.67 61.08 -28.10
N SER A 621 21.32 62.22 -28.33
CA SER A 621 20.74 63.55 -28.51
C SER A 621 19.74 63.61 -29.66
N THR A 622 18.57 64.21 -29.36
CA THR A 622 17.54 64.84 -30.21
C THR A 622 16.91 64.05 -31.35
#